data_AF-A0A545UMD5-F1
#
_entry.id   AF-A0A545UMD5-F1
#
_cell.length_a   1.000
_cell.length_b   1.000
_cell.length_c   1.000
_cell.angle_alpha   90.00
_cell.angle_beta   90.00
_cell.angle_gamma   90.00
#
_symmetry.space_group_name_H-M   'P 1'
#
loop_
_entity.id
_entity.type
_entity.pdbx_description
1 polymer ?
#
loop_
_entity_poly.entity_id
_entity_poly.type
_entity_poly.pdbx_seq_one_letter_code
_entity_poly.pdbx_strand_id
1 'polypeptide(L)'
;MLRSMTVNSIVGNSVCRIDKQLYSIYDFEDAELVNLFGATCFTPFPCPKVLFAEIAAINRLRIAAYSCKIGAMLPETNAVFERINSFNPETWKQTAEFEIPDTPEVVLVARIYQLAVSLYGILSLELEHVDASAPNWPDKTTTTAEIIMLMQKTLKSPKCLSVMTWPSAVAGVAVADGPEASRKLLFDILVRIDSDVLAYGIAAHTIERLQAFWLTKKTGWEDCWGDFYLLW
;
A
#
# COMPACT_ATOMS: atom_id res chain seq x y z
N MET A 1 7.14 2.85 21.42
CA MET A 1 6.60 1.48 21.40
C MET A 1 5.16 1.46 20.87
N LEU A 2 4.16 1.96 21.62
CA LEU A 2 2.75 1.96 21.20
C LEU A 2 2.48 2.59 19.81
N ARG A 3 3.15 3.70 19.49
CA ARG A 3 3.00 4.42 18.21
C ARG A 3 3.42 3.62 16.98
N SER A 4 4.61 3.03 17.04
CA SER A 4 5.11 2.16 15.97
C SER A 4 4.20 0.95 15.82
N MET A 5 3.76 0.33 16.92
CA MET A 5 2.83 -0.80 16.89
C MET A 5 1.53 -0.47 16.14
N THR A 6 0.91 0.69 16.38
CA THR A 6 -0.29 1.11 15.66
C THR A 6 -0.10 1.22 14.14
N VAL A 7 1.02 1.82 13.70
CA VAL A 7 1.33 1.93 12.27
C VAL A 7 1.54 0.55 11.66
N ASN A 8 2.23 -0.37 12.34
CA ASN A 8 2.29 -1.77 11.87
C ASN A 8 0.95 -2.42 11.79
N SER A 9 0.10 -2.21 12.78
CA SER A 9 -1.17 -2.92 12.80
C SER A 9 -1.97 -2.53 11.56
N ILE A 10 -1.95 -1.26 11.17
CA ILE A 10 -2.60 -0.80 9.93
C ILE A 10 -1.90 -1.31 8.67
N VAL A 11 -0.59 -1.12 8.56
CA VAL A 11 0.14 -1.50 7.33
C VAL A 11 0.26 -3.03 7.22
N GLY A 12 0.53 -3.72 8.32
CA GLY A 12 0.52 -5.19 8.42
C GLY A 12 -0.85 -5.79 8.08
N ASN A 13 -1.96 -5.19 8.55
CA ASN A 13 -3.31 -5.64 8.15
C ASN A 13 -3.52 -5.53 6.63
N SER A 14 -2.88 -4.56 5.96
CA SER A 14 -2.99 -4.42 4.52
C SER A 14 -2.32 -5.57 3.75
N VAL A 15 -1.21 -6.11 4.26
CA VAL A 15 -0.43 -7.20 3.63
C VAL A 15 -0.55 -8.54 4.36
N CYS A 16 -1.64 -8.74 5.09
CA CYS A 16 -2.02 -10.05 5.61
C CYS A 16 -3.39 -10.45 5.05
N ARG A 17 -3.73 -11.73 5.20
CA ARG A 17 -5.08 -12.19 4.89
C ARG A 17 -6.09 -11.55 5.80
N ILE A 18 -7.30 -11.39 5.28
CA ILE A 18 -8.41 -10.82 6.02
C ILE A 18 -8.71 -11.55 7.34
N ASP A 19 -8.63 -12.89 7.36
CA ASP A 19 -8.88 -13.72 8.54
C ASP A 19 -7.74 -13.70 9.56
N LYS A 20 -6.67 -12.95 9.27
CA LYS A 20 -5.47 -12.82 10.07
C LYS A 20 -5.22 -11.40 10.55
N GLN A 21 -6.09 -10.45 10.20
CA GLN A 21 -5.95 -9.06 10.64
C GLN A 21 -6.04 -8.92 12.17
N LEU A 22 -5.29 -7.96 12.72
CA LEU A 22 -5.40 -7.54 14.11
C LEU A 22 -6.63 -6.65 14.27
N TYR A 23 -7.79 -7.23 14.56
CA TYR A 23 -9.06 -6.51 14.70
C TYR A 23 -9.06 -5.46 15.83
N SER A 24 -8.34 -5.72 16.92
CA SER A 24 -8.28 -4.82 18.09
C SER A 24 -7.69 -3.45 17.79
N ILE A 25 -7.02 -3.26 16.65
CA ILE A 25 -6.55 -1.93 16.25
C ILE A 25 -7.72 -0.99 15.89
N TYR A 26 -8.88 -1.54 15.53
CA TYR A 26 -10.06 -0.78 15.16
C TYR A 26 -10.95 -0.43 16.35
N ASP A 27 -10.53 -0.80 17.57
CA ASP A 27 -11.13 -0.27 18.81
C ASP A 27 -10.77 1.21 19.03
N PHE A 28 -9.73 1.72 18.35
CA PHE A 28 -9.34 3.13 18.32
C PHE A 28 -10.11 3.89 17.22
N GLU A 29 -10.38 5.17 17.47
CA GLU A 29 -10.98 6.03 16.46
C GLU A 29 -10.02 6.30 15.29
N ASP A 30 -10.54 6.51 14.08
CA ASP A 30 -9.71 6.85 12.91
C ASP A 30 -8.86 8.09 13.13
N ALA A 31 -9.46 9.11 13.74
CA ALA A 31 -8.76 10.34 14.03
C ALA A 31 -7.56 10.10 14.94
N GLU A 32 -7.68 9.20 15.93
CA GLU A 32 -6.58 8.83 16.82
C GLU A 32 -5.48 8.10 16.07
N LEU A 33 -5.84 7.07 15.28
CA LEU A 33 -4.90 6.27 14.48
C LEU A 33 -4.10 7.15 13.50
N VAL A 34 -4.79 8.06 12.82
CA VAL A 34 -4.21 8.95 11.81
C VAL A 34 -3.38 10.07 12.44
N ASN A 35 -3.81 10.64 13.57
CA ASN A 35 -3.03 11.64 14.29
C ASN A 35 -1.77 11.05 14.92
N LEU A 36 -1.82 9.80 15.39
CA LEU A 36 -0.66 9.09 15.90
C LEU A 36 0.43 8.92 14.83
N PHE A 37 0.02 8.69 13.59
CA PHE A 37 0.91 8.65 12.42
C PHE A 37 1.44 10.04 12.06
N GLY A 38 0.55 11.04 11.91
CA GLY A 38 0.90 12.41 11.51
C GLY A 38 1.87 13.15 12.43
N ALA A 39 1.84 12.84 13.73
CA ALA A 39 2.72 13.44 14.73
C ALA A 39 4.20 13.01 14.61
N THR A 40 4.56 12.08 13.70
CA THR A 40 5.94 11.63 13.51
C THR A 40 6.24 11.32 12.04
N CYS A 41 7.47 11.60 11.59
CA CYS A 41 7.99 11.00 10.37
C CYS A 41 8.32 9.52 10.68
N PHE A 42 7.38 8.60 10.41
CA PHE A 42 7.69 7.19 10.47
C PHE A 42 8.53 6.82 9.24
N THR A 43 9.84 7.03 9.35
CA THR A 43 10.79 7.02 8.22
C THR A 43 10.75 5.75 7.35
N PRO A 44 10.53 4.53 7.89
CA PRO A 44 10.41 3.32 7.06
C PRO A 44 9.13 3.29 6.20
N PHE A 45 8.14 4.13 6.49
CA PHE A 45 6.88 4.23 5.75
C PHE A 45 6.46 5.71 5.61
N PRO A 46 7.12 6.48 4.73
CA PRO A 46 6.85 7.90 4.52
C PRO A 46 5.59 8.11 3.66
N CYS A 47 4.49 7.48 4.05
CA CYS A 47 3.20 7.66 3.41
C CYS A 47 2.62 9.04 3.79
N PRO A 48 2.05 9.81 2.85
CA PRO A 48 1.25 10.97 3.20
C PRO A 48 0.11 10.61 4.18
N LYS A 49 -0.09 11.44 5.23
CA LYS A 49 -1.08 11.19 6.29
C LYS A 49 -2.47 10.88 5.76
N VAL A 50 -2.91 11.61 4.73
CA VAL A 50 -4.21 11.38 4.07
C VAL A 50 -4.29 10.01 3.41
N LEU A 51 -3.23 9.57 2.74
CA LEU A 51 -3.18 8.25 2.12
C LEU A 51 -3.09 7.12 3.15
N PHE A 52 -2.38 7.35 4.26
CA PHE A 52 -2.36 6.41 5.38
C PHE A 52 -3.75 6.19 5.99
N ALA A 53 -4.55 7.25 6.12
CA ALA A 53 -5.94 7.13 6.55
C ALA A 53 -6.75 6.22 5.60
N GLU A 54 -6.52 6.32 4.30
CA GLU A 54 -7.21 5.47 3.32
C GLU A 54 -6.77 4.00 3.39
N ILE A 55 -5.52 3.69 3.77
CA ILE A 55 -5.10 2.30 4.04
C ILE A 55 -5.94 1.72 5.20
N ALA A 56 -6.12 2.48 6.28
CA ALA A 56 -6.95 2.07 7.41
C ALA A 56 -8.43 1.91 7.01
N ALA A 57 -8.97 2.84 6.21
CA ALA A 57 -10.33 2.75 5.69
C ALA A 57 -10.52 1.51 4.79
N ILE A 58 -9.59 1.25 3.87
CA ILE A 58 -9.63 0.06 3.01
C ILE A 58 -9.56 -1.23 3.84
N ASN A 59 -8.72 -1.29 4.88
CA ASN A 59 -8.70 -2.47 5.77
C ASN A 59 -10.07 -2.74 6.38
N ARG A 60 -10.79 -1.70 6.83
CA ARG A 60 -12.15 -1.85 7.37
C ARG A 60 -13.15 -2.25 6.30
N LEU A 61 -13.04 -1.69 5.10
CA LEU A 61 -13.87 -2.11 3.97
C LEU A 61 -13.64 -3.59 3.64
N ARG A 62 -12.40 -4.09 3.71
CA ARG A 62 -12.11 -5.52 3.56
C ARG A 62 -12.87 -6.32 4.60
N ILE A 63 -12.73 -5.98 5.89
CA ILE A 63 -13.44 -6.66 7.00
C ILE A 63 -14.95 -6.67 6.78
N ALA A 64 -15.54 -5.54 6.41
CA ALA A 64 -16.97 -5.45 6.16
C ALA A 64 -17.40 -6.24 4.92
N ALA A 65 -16.58 -6.28 3.86
CA ALA A 65 -16.83 -7.05 2.64
C ALA A 65 -16.80 -8.58 2.89
N TYR A 66 -16.17 -9.04 3.96
CA TYR A 66 -16.26 -10.44 4.39
C TYR A 66 -17.68 -10.84 4.83
N SER A 67 -18.43 -9.89 5.39
CA SER A 67 -19.77 -10.12 5.94
C SER A 67 -20.90 -9.57 5.05
N CYS A 68 -20.57 -8.63 4.16
CA CYS A 68 -21.52 -7.90 3.31
C CYS A 68 -21.03 -7.88 1.86
N LYS A 69 -21.94 -7.83 0.89
CA LYS A 69 -21.54 -7.66 -0.51
C LYS A 69 -20.96 -6.26 -0.74
N ILE A 70 -19.84 -6.17 -1.46
CA ILE A 70 -19.18 -4.90 -1.79
C ILE A 70 -20.12 -3.87 -2.46
N GLY A 71 -21.14 -4.33 -3.19
CA GLY A 71 -22.19 -3.48 -3.78
C GLY A 71 -22.91 -2.58 -2.77
N ALA A 72 -23.10 -3.05 -1.54
CA ALA A 72 -23.72 -2.26 -0.46
C ALA A 72 -22.79 -1.19 0.12
N MET A 73 -21.50 -1.27 -0.21
CA MET A 73 -20.43 -0.40 0.32
C MET A 73 -19.83 0.49 -0.79
N LEU A 74 -20.51 0.56 -1.94
CA LEU A 74 -20.09 1.38 -3.07
C LEU A 74 -19.95 2.87 -2.71
N PRO A 75 -20.88 3.49 -1.94
CA PRO A 75 -20.72 4.89 -1.54
C PRO A 75 -19.44 5.13 -0.74
N GLU A 76 -19.16 4.29 0.26
CA GLU A 76 -17.98 4.39 1.11
C GLU A 76 -16.70 4.12 0.32
N THR A 77 -16.73 3.11 -0.56
CA THR A 77 -15.62 2.78 -1.46
C THR A 77 -15.33 3.95 -2.40
N ASN A 78 -16.34 4.52 -3.05
CA ASN A 78 -16.17 5.69 -3.91
C ASN A 78 -15.61 6.90 -3.18
N ALA A 79 -16.05 7.13 -1.93
CA ALA A 79 -15.53 8.24 -1.12
C ALA A 79 -14.05 8.05 -0.76
N VAL A 80 -13.60 6.81 -0.50
CA VAL A 80 -12.17 6.49 -0.33
C VAL A 80 -11.38 6.85 -1.58
N PHE A 81 -11.81 6.39 -2.76
CA PHE A 81 -11.09 6.68 -4.01
C PHE A 81 -11.14 8.15 -4.42
N GLU A 82 -12.23 8.85 -4.14
CA GLU A 82 -12.30 10.30 -4.33
C GLU A 82 -11.22 11.02 -3.52
N ARG A 83 -11.01 10.64 -2.24
CA ARG A 83 -9.96 11.21 -1.39
C ARG A 83 -8.55 10.83 -1.86
N ILE A 84 -8.33 9.58 -2.29
CA ILE A 84 -7.05 9.15 -2.87
C ILE A 84 -6.74 9.95 -4.13
N ASN A 85 -7.71 10.11 -5.04
CA ASN A 85 -7.53 10.83 -6.30
C ASN A 85 -7.36 12.35 -6.09
N SER A 86 -8.01 12.91 -5.07
CA SER A 86 -7.91 14.34 -4.74
C SER A 86 -6.59 14.71 -4.07
N PHE A 87 -5.84 13.74 -3.54
CA PHE A 87 -4.50 13.99 -3.02
C PHE A 87 -3.57 14.46 -4.15
N ASN A 88 -2.86 15.57 -3.91
CA ASN A 88 -1.89 16.11 -4.84
C ASN A 88 -0.46 15.89 -4.30
N PRO A 89 0.35 15.04 -4.93
CA PRO A 89 1.75 14.79 -4.53
C PRO A 89 2.62 16.05 -4.50
N GLU A 90 2.37 17.02 -5.39
CA GLU A 90 3.14 18.27 -5.51
C GLU A 90 2.94 19.17 -4.28
N THR A 91 1.81 19.03 -3.58
CA THR A 91 1.49 19.85 -2.40
C THR A 91 1.77 19.14 -1.07
N TRP A 92 2.41 17.96 -1.10
CA TRP A 92 2.65 17.18 0.11
C TRP A 92 3.56 17.91 1.10
N LYS A 93 4.60 18.60 0.64
CA LYS A 93 5.52 19.36 1.51
C LYS A 93 4.80 20.42 2.33
N GLN A 94 3.82 21.10 1.75
CA GLN A 94 3.08 22.19 2.39
C GLN A 94 2.02 21.67 3.37
N THR A 95 1.58 20.41 3.20
CA THR A 95 0.53 19.79 4.02
C THR A 95 1.07 18.81 5.06
N ALA A 96 2.36 18.48 5.01
CA ALA A 96 2.99 17.60 5.98
C ALA A 96 3.10 18.26 7.37
N GLU A 97 2.74 17.49 8.40
CA GLU A 97 2.85 17.90 9.82
C GLU A 97 4.28 17.75 10.38
N PHE A 98 5.23 17.36 9.53
CA PHE A 98 6.63 17.14 9.85
C PHE A 98 7.54 17.61 8.71
N GLU A 99 8.81 17.84 9.02
CA GLU A 99 9.79 18.25 8.02
C GLU A 99 10.09 17.12 7.02
N ILE A 100 9.76 17.35 5.76
CA ILE A 100 10.22 16.55 4.62
C ILE A 100 11.15 17.36 3.70
N PRO A 101 12.14 16.73 3.04
CA PRO A 101 13.00 17.45 2.10
C PRO A 101 12.23 18.10 0.95
N ASP A 102 12.64 19.29 0.51
CA ASP A 102 12.10 19.91 -0.71
C ASP A 102 12.90 19.40 -1.93
N THR A 103 12.53 18.20 -2.40
CA THR A 103 13.26 17.49 -3.46
C THR A 103 12.30 16.77 -4.41
N PRO A 104 12.64 16.60 -5.70
CA PRO A 104 11.81 15.84 -6.64
C PRO A 104 11.51 14.40 -6.19
N GLU A 105 12.41 13.80 -5.41
CA GLU A 105 12.24 12.49 -4.79
C GLU A 105 11.01 12.41 -3.87
N VAL A 106 10.69 13.48 -3.16
CA VAL A 106 9.53 13.52 -2.25
C VAL A 106 8.22 13.47 -3.02
N VAL A 107 8.13 14.20 -4.13
CA VAL A 107 6.97 14.14 -5.04
C VAL A 107 6.85 12.75 -5.67
N LEU A 108 7.98 12.16 -6.11
CA LEU A 108 8.02 10.80 -6.66
C LEU A 108 7.49 9.77 -5.66
N VAL A 109 7.97 9.82 -4.41
CA VAL A 109 7.54 8.91 -3.34
C VAL A 109 6.04 9.11 -3.06
N ALA A 110 5.56 10.33 -2.90
CA ALA A 110 4.12 10.60 -2.70
C ALA A 110 3.26 10.05 -3.84
N ARG A 111 3.68 10.21 -5.10
CA ARG A 111 2.95 9.67 -6.25
C ARG A 111 2.94 8.15 -6.26
N ILE A 112 4.06 7.49 -5.94
CA ILE A 112 4.12 6.03 -5.83
C ILE A 112 3.18 5.54 -4.73
N TYR A 113 3.18 6.19 -3.57
CA TYR A 113 2.27 5.85 -2.47
C TYR A 113 0.80 6.05 -2.85
N GLN A 114 0.46 7.13 -3.57
CA GLN A 114 -0.90 7.35 -4.07
C GLN A 114 -1.38 6.19 -4.96
N LEU A 115 -0.56 5.81 -5.95
CA LEU A 115 -0.89 4.71 -6.86
C LEU A 115 -0.94 3.37 -6.13
N ALA A 116 -0.03 3.13 -5.17
CA ALA A 116 -0.02 1.91 -4.37
C ALA A 116 -1.27 1.81 -3.50
N VAL A 117 -1.73 2.89 -2.88
CA VAL A 117 -2.97 2.89 -2.07
C VAL A 117 -4.20 2.67 -2.96
N SER A 118 -4.24 3.26 -4.17
CA SER A 118 -5.29 2.97 -5.15
C SER A 118 -5.31 1.48 -5.55
N LEU A 119 -4.15 0.92 -5.92
CA LEU A 119 -4.05 -0.50 -6.30
C LEU A 119 -4.39 -1.43 -5.15
N TYR A 120 -3.96 -1.09 -3.93
CA TYR A 120 -4.33 -1.84 -2.74
C TYR A 120 -5.85 -1.92 -2.59
N GLY A 121 -6.55 -0.79 -2.69
CA GLY A 121 -8.01 -0.75 -2.65
C GLY A 121 -8.66 -1.59 -3.76
N ILE A 122 -8.17 -1.45 -5.00
CA ILE A 122 -8.73 -2.18 -6.15
C ILE A 122 -8.59 -3.69 -5.99
N LEU A 123 -7.38 -4.15 -5.66
CA LEU A 123 -7.05 -5.57 -5.58
C LEU A 123 -7.68 -6.23 -4.36
N SER A 124 -7.62 -5.58 -3.19
CA SER A 124 -8.06 -6.18 -1.93
C SER A 124 -9.57 -6.17 -1.73
N LEU A 125 -10.29 -5.30 -2.43
CA LEU A 125 -11.76 -5.25 -2.46
C LEU A 125 -12.35 -5.93 -3.71
N GLU A 126 -11.49 -6.54 -4.55
CA GLU A 126 -11.87 -7.24 -5.79
C GLU A 126 -12.73 -6.40 -6.74
N LEU A 127 -12.42 -5.11 -6.87
CA LEU A 127 -13.25 -4.14 -7.59
C LEU A 127 -13.34 -4.39 -9.11
N GLU A 128 -12.42 -5.18 -9.66
CA GLU A 128 -12.43 -5.61 -11.07
C GLU A 128 -13.69 -6.40 -11.45
N HIS A 129 -14.37 -7.00 -10.48
CA HIS A 129 -15.56 -7.82 -10.68
C HIS A 129 -16.86 -7.12 -10.32
N VAL A 130 -16.79 -5.84 -9.94
CA VAL A 130 -17.94 -5.06 -9.46
C VAL A 130 -18.60 -4.31 -10.61
N ASP A 131 -19.87 -4.59 -10.84
CA ASP A 131 -20.69 -3.82 -11.78
C ASP A 131 -21.13 -2.51 -11.11
N ALA A 132 -20.37 -1.44 -11.36
CA ALA A 132 -20.61 -0.11 -10.79
C ALA A 132 -20.96 0.91 -11.88
N SER A 133 -22.05 1.64 -11.69
CA SER A 133 -22.36 2.81 -12.51
C SER A 133 -21.44 3.97 -12.11
N ALA A 134 -20.51 4.34 -12.99
CA ALA A 134 -19.56 5.46 -12.84
C ALA A 134 -18.65 5.35 -11.60
N PRO A 135 -17.65 4.43 -11.62
CA PRO A 135 -16.70 4.30 -10.51
C PRO A 135 -15.77 5.50 -10.39
N ASN A 136 -15.46 5.89 -9.15
CA ASN A 136 -14.43 6.90 -8.86
C ASN A 136 -13.02 6.30 -8.77
N TRP A 137 -12.86 4.97 -8.83
CA TRP A 137 -11.55 4.33 -8.77
C TRP A 137 -10.88 4.23 -10.15
N PRO A 138 -9.54 4.27 -10.22
CA PRO A 138 -8.83 4.19 -11.49
C PRO A 138 -8.82 2.77 -12.06
N ASP A 139 -8.48 2.65 -13.35
CA ASP A 139 -8.27 1.36 -14.00
C ASP A 139 -6.99 0.69 -13.49
N LYS A 140 -7.11 -0.56 -13.03
CA LYS A 140 -5.97 -1.35 -12.51
C LYS A 140 -4.81 -1.41 -13.49
N THR A 141 -5.07 -1.67 -14.76
CA THR A 141 -4.00 -1.90 -15.75
C THR A 141 -3.17 -0.63 -15.93
N THR A 142 -3.85 0.50 -16.09
CA THR A 142 -3.25 1.82 -16.24
C THR A 142 -2.47 2.21 -15.00
N THR A 143 -3.06 2.06 -13.81
CA THR A 143 -2.39 2.35 -12.54
C THR A 143 -1.17 1.45 -12.30
N THR A 144 -1.25 0.17 -12.68
CA THR A 144 -0.14 -0.80 -12.59
C THR A 144 1.00 -0.40 -13.53
N ALA A 145 0.71 -0.03 -14.77
CA ALA A 145 1.74 0.44 -15.70
C ALA A 145 2.42 1.72 -15.20
N GLU A 146 1.66 2.66 -14.66
CA GLU A 146 2.18 3.91 -14.11
C GLU A 146 3.10 3.65 -12.90
N ILE A 147 2.66 2.86 -11.92
CA ILE A 147 3.47 2.61 -10.72
C ILE A 147 4.77 1.89 -11.07
N ILE A 148 4.76 0.92 -12.00
CA ILE A 148 5.97 0.22 -12.45
C ILE A 148 6.95 1.19 -13.11
N MET A 149 6.46 2.11 -13.95
CA MET A 149 7.29 3.15 -14.56
C MET A 149 7.93 4.07 -13.51
N LEU A 150 7.18 4.47 -12.49
CA LEU A 150 7.70 5.33 -11.43
C LEU A 150 8.67 4.60 -10.51
N MET A 151 8.41 3.33 -10.19
CA MET A 151 9.31 2.48 -9.42
C MET A 151 10.66 2.31 -10.09
N GLN A 152 10.72 2.22 -11.42
CA GLN A 152 12.01 2.18 -12.11
C GLN A 152 12.86 3.44 -11.85
N LYS A 153 12.23 4.60 -11.64
CA LYS A 153 12.94 5.85 -11.34
C LYS A 153 13.60 5.84 -9.96
N THR A 154 13.07 5.06 -9.00
CA THR A 154 13.62 4.99 -7.63
C THR A 154 14.98 4.31 -7.57
N LEU A 155 15.31 3.47 -8.56
CA LEU A 155 16.62 2.81 -8.68
C LEU A 155 17.80 3.79 -8.75
N LYS A 156 17.54 5.06 -9.10
CA LYS A 156 18.54 6.13 -9.17
C LYS A 156 18.85 6.78 -7.81
N SER A 157 18.02 6.52 -6.79
CA SER A 157 18.13 7.16 -5.48
C SER A 157 17.98 6.11 -4.36
N PRO A 158 19.06 5.78 -3.63
CA PRO A 158 19.00 4.85 -2.49
C PRO A 158 17.97 5.26 -1.44
N LYS A 159 17.78 6.57 -1.23
CA LYS A 159 16.79 7.11 -0.28
C LYS A 159 15.35 6.86 -0.71
N CYS A 160 15.05 6.92 -2.01
CA CYS A 160 13.74 6.52 -2.51
C CYS A 160 13.56 5.02 -2.37
N LEU A 161 14.60 4.25 -2.73
CA LEU A 161 14.54 2.80 -2.76
C LEU A 161 14.26 2.20 -1.37
N SER A 162 14.86 2.73 -0.31
CA SER A 162 14.72 2.21 1.06
C SER A 162 13.29 2.25 1.63
N VAL A 163 12.38 2.98 0.98
CA VAL A 163 10.97 3.11 1.41
C VAL A 163 9.97 2.47 0.45
N MET A 164 10.46 1.63 -0.48
CA MET A 164 9.62 0.99 -1.51
C MET A 164 9.06 -0.38 -1.11
N THR A 165 9.33 -0.90 0.10
CA THR A 165 8.91 -2.26 0.47
C THR A 165 7.40 -2.49 0.33
N TRP A 166 6.59 -1.64 0.98
CA TRP A 166 5.13 -1.79 0.90
C TRP A 166 4.55 -1.46 -0.48
N PRO A 167 4.96 -0.37 -1.16
CA PRO A 167 4.57 -0.19 -2.56
C PRO A 167 4.91 -1.40 -3.43
N SER A 168 6.09 -2.02 -3.23
CA SER A 168 6.52 -3.20 -4.01
C SER A 168 5.70 -4.43 -3.68
N ALA A 169 5.26 -4.59 -2.42
CA ALA A 169 4.31 -5.62 -2.03
C ALA A 169 3.00 -5.49 -2.82
N VAL A 170 2.40 -4.29 -2.85
CA VAL A 170 1.16 -4.03 -3.59
C VAL A 170 1.36 -4.23 -5.10
N ALA A 171 2.38 -3.59 -5.68
CA ALA A 171 2.67 -3.70 -7.11
C ALA A 171 2.97 -5.15 -7.52
N GLY A 172 3.59 -5.92 -6.62
CA GLY A 172 3.91 -7.33 -6.83
C GLY A 172 2.69 -8.20 -7.04
N VAL A 173 1.60 -7.92 -6.30
CA VAL A 173 0.31 -8.58 -6.52
C VAL A 173 -0.31 -8.10 -7.84
N ALA A 174 -0.26 -6.79 -8.11
CA ALA A 174 -0.82 -6.19 -9.32
C ALA A 174 -0.22 -6.76 -10.62
N VAL A 175 1.04 -7.21 -10.60
CA VAL A 175 1.74 -7.76 -11.77
C VAL A 175 1.81 -9.29 -11.80
N ALA A 176 1.01 -9.99 -10.98
CA ALA A 176 1.08 -11.45 -10.88
C ALA A 176 0.86 -12.18 -12.21
N ASP A 177 -0.09 -11.69 -13.02
CA ASP A 177 -0.39 -12.13 -14.38
C ASP A 177 0.26 -11.25 -15.47
N GLY A 178 1.09 -10.30 -15.06
CA GLY A 178 1.78 -9.36 -15.94
C GLY A 178 3.12 -9.84 -16.50
N PRO A 179 3.83 -8.96 -17.24
CA PRO A 179 5.13 -9.28 -17.82
C PRO A 179 6.18 -9.69 -16.77
N GLU A 180 7.02 -10.67 -17.10
CA GLU A 180 8.15 -11.09 -16.26
C GLU A 180 9.10 -9.93 -15.94
N ALA A 181 9.28 -8.99 -16.87
CA ALA A 181 10.11 -7.81 -16.66
C ALA A 181 9.65 -6.95 -15.47
N SER A 182 8.32 -6.80 -15.27
CA SER A 182 7.76 -6.05 -14.15
C SER A 182 8.02 -6.76 -12.82
N ARG A 183 7.83 -8.08 -12.78
CA ARG A 183 8.14 -8.92 -11.61
C ARG A 183 9.63 -8.86 -11.25
N LYS A 184 10.50 -8.93 -12.27
CA LYS A 184 11.94 -8.80 -12.09
C LYS A 184 12.35 -7.42 -11.54
N LEU A 185 11.77 -6.34 -12.06
CA LEU A 185 12.03 -4.99 -11.53
C LEU A 185 11.72 -4.89 -10.04
N LEU A 186 10.54 -5.38 -9.61
CA LEU A 186 10.12 -5.35 -8.21
C LEU A 186 11.03 -6.21 -7.34
N PHE A 187 11.43 -7.37 -7.83
CA PHE A 187 12.39 -8.24 -7.15
C PHE A 187 13.76 -7.55 -6.99
N ASP A 188 14.27 -6.91 -8.03
CA ASP A 188 15.54 -6.16 -7.98
C ASP A 188 15.47 -4.99 -6.98
N ILE A 189 14.32 -4.31 -6.86
CA ILE A 189 14.09 -3.27 -5.84
C ILE A 189 14.15 -3.89 -4.45
N LEU A 190 13.37 -4.94 -4.20
CA LEU A 190 13.27 -5.58 -2.88
C LEU A 190 14.62 -6.17 -2.43
N VAL A 191 15.37 -6.82 -3.32
CA VAL A 191 16.71 -7.38 -2.99
C VAL A 191 17.69 -6.27 -2.60
N ARG A 192 17.62 -5.11 -3.26
CA ARG A 192 18.45 -3.96 -2.87
C ARG A 192 18.05 -3.40 -1.52
N ILE A 193 16.76 -3.38 -1.19
CA ILE A 193 16.30 -3.00 0.16
C ILE A 193 16.82 -4.01 1.19
N ASP A 194 16.68 -5.30 0.92
CA ASP A 194 17.07 -6.38 1.83
C ASP A 194 18.58 -6.43 2.09
N SER A 195 19.38 -5.94 1.14
CA SER A 195 20.83 -5.81 1.32
C SER A 195 21.24 -4.75 2.36
N ASP A 196 20.31 -3.88 2.78
CA ASP A 196 20.52 -2.95 3.88
C ASP A 196 20.29 -3.66 5.22
N VAL A 197 21.32 -3.67 6.08
CA VAL A 197 21.29 -4.30 7.42
C VAL A 197 20.17 -3.72 8.29
N LEU A 198 19.72 -2.49 8.01
CA LEU A 198 18.64 -1.82 8.72
C LEU A 198 17.24 -2.12 8.16
N ALA A 199 17.10 -3.01 7.18
CA ALA A 199 15.80 -3.36 6.58
C ALA A 199 14.99 -4.39 7.40
N TYR A 200 15.56 -4.92 8.49
CA TYR A 200 14.91 -5.82 9.46
C TYR A 200 14.13 -7.00 8.83
N GLY A 201 14.57 -7.51 7.66
CA GLY A 201 14.02 -8.71 7.02
C GLY A 201 12.64 -8.57 6.35
N ILE A 202 12.06 -7.36 6.33
CA ILE A 202 10.73 -7.12 5.76
C ILE A 202 10.72 -7.35 4.24
N ALA A 203 11.78 -6.90 3.58
CA ALA A 203 11.96 -7.08 2.15
C ALA A 203 12.14 -8.57 1.82
N ALA A 204 12.93 -9.33 2.59
CA ALA A 204 13.03 -10.79 2.47
C ALA A 204 11.67 -11.49 2.56
N HIS A 205 10.83 -11.16 3.54
CA HIS A 205 9.49 -11.76 3.66
C HIS A 205 8.59 -11.40 2.47
N THR A 206 8.64 -10.15 2.01
CA THR A 206 7.89 -9.70 0.83
C THR A 206 8.34 -10.46 -0.42
N ILE A 207 9.66 -10.67 -0.57
CA ILE A 207 10.26 -11.46 -1.64
C ILE A 207 9.72 -12.89 -1.63
N GLU A 208 9.84 -13.58 -0.49
CA GLU A 208 9.43 -14.98 -0.35
C GLU A 208 7.96 -15.15 -0.72
N ARG A 209 7.10 -14.25 -0.21
CA ARG A 209 5.66 -14.25 -0.46
C ARG A 209 5.34 -14.05 -1.94
N LEU A 210 5.88 -13.00 -2.56
CA LEU A 210 5.61 -12.71 -3.97
C LEU A 210 6.13 -13.80 -4.89
N GLN A 211 7.32 -14.35 -4.64
CA GLN A 211 7.85 -15.45 -5.43
C GLN A 211 6.96 -16.70 -5.36
N ALA A 212 6.56 -17.10 -4.15
CA ALA A 212 5.64 -18.22 -3.98
C ALA A 212 4.30 -17.96 -4.66
N PHE A 213 3.74 -16.77 -4.48
CA PHE A 213 2.47 -16.36 -5.10
C PHE A 213 2.52 -16.41 -6.63
N TRP A 214 3.56 -15.85 -7.25
CA TRP A 214 3.72 -15.85 -8.71
C TRP A 214 3.80 -17.25 -9.31
N LEU A 215 4.27 -18.25 -8.56
CA LEU A 215 4.26 -19.66 -9.00
C LEU A 215 2.86 -20.27 -9.01
N THR A 216 1.94 -19.77 -8.18
CA THR A 216 0.55 -20.27 -8.13
C THR A 216 -0.28 -19.86 -9.35
N LYS A 217 0.16 -18.83 -10.09
CA LYS A 217 -0.58 -18.19 -11.20
C LYS A 217 -1.95 -17.61 -10.81
N LYS A 218 -2.21 -17.45 -9.52
CA LYS A 218 -3.38 -16.72 -9.03
C LYS A 218 -3.13 -15.22 -9.06
N THR A 219 -4.20 -14.45 -8.96
CA THR A 219 -4.18 -12.98 -9.01
C THR A 219 -4.90 -12.32 -7.82
N GLY A 220 -5.58 -13.11 -6.98
CA GLY A 220 -6.33 -12.60 -5.83
C GLY A 220 -5.42 -12.07 -4.71
N TRP A 221 -5.84 -10.98 -4.07
CA TRP A 221 -5.09 -10.37 -2.96
C TRP A 221 -4.90 -11.36 -1.80
N GLU A 222 -5.97 -12.06 -1.42
CA GLU A 222 -6.00 -13.01 -0.32
C GLU A 222 -5.24 -14.33 -0.61
N ASP A 223 -4.90 -14.58 -1.88
CA ASP A 223 -4.06 -15.72 -2.30
C ASP A 223 -2.56 -15.43 -2.13
N CYS A 224 -2.16 -14.16 -2.18
CA CYS A 224 -0.76 -13.76 -2.00
C CYS A 224 -0.35 -13.75 -0.53
N TRP A 225 -1.23 -13.21 0.32
CA TRP A 225 -0.91 -12.96 1.71
C TRP A 225 -1.28 -14.15 2.59
N GLY A 226 -0.71 -14.19 3.80
CA GLY A 226 -0.88 -15.28 4.76
C GLY A 226 -1.20 -14.76 6.16
N ASP A 227 -0.51 -15.30 7.16
CA ASP A 227 -0.59 -14.82 8.53
C ASP A 227 -0.14 -13.35 8.65
N PHE A 228 -0.53 -12.71 9.76
CA PHE A 228 -0.06 -11.38 10.08
C PHE A 228 1.44 -11.41 10.39
N TYR A 229 2.18 -10.51 9.75
CA TYR A 229 3.57 -10.27 10.07
C TYR A 229 3.70 -8.82 10.51
N LEU A 230 4.41 -8.63 11.62
CA LEU A 230 4.89 -7.30 11.97
C LEU A 230 5.88 -6.89 10.88
N LEU A 231 5.78 -5.65 10.43
CA LEU A 231 6.75 -5.11 9.49
C LEU A 231 8.04 -4.71 10.21
N TRP A 232 8.37 -5.20 11.41
CA TRP A 232 9.69 -5.07 12.03
C TRP A 232 9.87 -5.95 13.27
#